data_AF-A0A327VSA8-F1
#
_entry.id   AF-A0A327VSA8-F1
#
_cell.length_a   1.000
_cell.length_b   1.000
_cell.length_c   1.000
_cell.angle_alpha   90.00
_cell.angle_beta   90.00
_cell.angle_gamma   90.00
#
_symmetry.space_group_name_H-M   'P 1'
#
loop_
_entity.id
_entity.type
_entity.pdbx_description
1 polymer ?
#
loop_
_entity_poly.entity_id
_entity_poly.type
_entity_poly.pdbx_seq_one_letter_code
_entity_poly.pdbx_strand_id
1 'polypeptide(L)'
;MMKTFKRKAGHSCLRAAIACLTAFLWVVLSTSCSRQEERLSLKNQQAEGPAPKTEATCCWVAITNQTNQQIEVYDPADAAWTTPKWTWKPTTALSYIQSSEISLWETPTDIKVRNNTVFANTAQVITATSYRLATIARYTGTGTRGQKLWVMGFNDTTRLHAMEILPDGNSVVASAGAAYPQGYIRVYSSSQPSPNHGVNTQYYFTSAHGLLWDQTHQVLWALGNELRKYGYNTARTGGTITNPKLDLLVTYNVLPTAWGHDLSADPNNSDQLLLTTNGGVYIFHISTGTFSSMPGAAQQTFVKAVSSQPGQNTLVETIPSTGCPAYPANTWCTSVVNFYNAATGAATGSRTVSGAAIYKGKTFDPNYY
;
A
#
# COMPACT_ATOMS: atom_id res chain seq x y z
N MET A 1 12.09 57.41 -24.81
CA MET A 1 13.47 57.86 -24.56
C MET A 1 14.39 56.66 -24.79
N MET A 2 15.04 56.61 -25.95
CA MET A 2 16.04 55.59 -26.33
C MET A 2 17.29 55.73 -25.47
N LYS A 3 17.95 54.61 -25.14
CA LYS A 3 19.41 54.48 -25.25
C LYS A 3 19.84 53.01 -25.14
N THR A 4 20.16 52.47 -26.30
CA THR A 4 20.99 51.29 -26.56
C THR A 4 22.45 51.62 -26.20
N PHE A 5 23.22 50.67 -25.66
CA PHE A 5 24.68 50.66 -25.81
C PHE A 5 25.22 49.24 -26.04
N LYS A 6 26.18 49.19 -26.96
CA LYS A 6 26.72 48.00 -27.65
C LYS A 6 27.83 47.30 -26.87
N ARG A 7 27.95 45.99 -27.16
CA ARG A 7 29.11 45.09 -27.25
C ARG A 7 30.52 45.69 -27.03
N LYS A 8 31.39 44.89 -26.39
CA LYS A 8 32.72 44.56 -26.93
C LYS A 8 33.15 43.15 -26.52
N ALA A 9 33.70 42.43 -27.51
CA ALA A 9 34.42 41.17 -27.39
C ALA A 9 35.92 41.43 -27.64
N GLY A 10 36.78 40.55 -27.11
CA GLY A 10 38.19 40.36 -27.49
C GLY A 10 38.69 39.11 -26.74
N HIS A 11 38.96 37.96 -27.36
CA HIS A 11 40.05 37.59 -28.28
C HIS A 11 41.46 37.79 -27.71
N SER A 12 42.13 36.68 -27.37
CA SER A 12 43.44 36.23 -27.90
C SER A 12 44.05 35.23 -26.90
N CYS A 13 44.15 33.93 -27.21
CA CYS A 13 45.19 33.28 -28.03
C CYS A 13 46.59 33.36 -27.41
N LEU A 14 47.16 32.22 -26.98
CA LEU A 14 48.50 31.82 -27.39
C LEU A 14 48.68 30.29 -27.31
N ARG A 15 49.20 29.74 -28.41
CA ARG A 15 49.63 28.35 -28.63
C ARG A 15 51.15 28.25 -28.40
N ALA A 16 51.62 27.08 -27.98
CA ALA A 16 52.85 26.38 -28.43
C ALA A 16 52.92 25.05 -27.63
N ALA A 17 52.86 23.81 -28.13
CA ALA A 17 53.44 23.08 -29.28
C ALA A 17 54.74 22.31 -28.92
N ILE A 18 54.78 21.04 -29.39
CA ILE A 18 55.94 20.12 -29.61
C ILE A 18 56.33 19.27 -28.37
N ALA A 19 56.57 17.95 -28.38
CA ALA A 19 56.92 16.96 -29.42
C ALA A 19 56.51 15.51 -29.06
N CYS A 20 56.54 14.66 -30.09
CA CYS A 20 56.38 13.20 -30.14
C CYS A 20 57.22 12.38 -29.14
N LEU A 21 56.68 11.22 -28.72
CA LEU A 21 57.35 9.92 -28.90
C LEU A 21 56.33 8.76 -28.84
N THR A 22 56.31 7.95 -29.89
CA THR A 22 55.55 6.71 -30.05
C THR A 22 56.30 5.52 -29.47
N ALA A 23 55.61 4.65 -28.73
CA ALA A 23 56.03 3.26 -28.54
C ALA A 23 54.80 2.34 -28.45
N PHE A 24 54.65 1.50 -29.47
CA PHE A 24 53.69 0.39 -29.58
C PHE A 24 54.18 -0.78 -28.72
N LEU A 25 53.31 -1.39 -27.91
CA LEU A 25 53.54 -2.74 -27.37
C LEU A 25 52.30 -3.59 -27.63
N TRP A 26 52.43 -4.58 -28.51
CA TRP A 26 51.47 -5.65 -28.72
C TRP A 26 51.73 -6.75 -27.69
N VAL A 27 50.70 -7.15 -26.94
CA VAL A 27 50.72 -8.38 -26.15
C VAL A 27 49.80 -9.39 -26.83
N VAL A 28 50.43 -10.42 -27.42
CA VAL A 28 49.77 -11.60 -27.96
C VAL A 28 49.66 -12.63 -26.83
N LEU A 29 48.45 -12.97 -26.38
CA LEU A 29 48.23 -14.15 -25.54
C LEU A 29 48.02 -15.37 -26.45
N SER A 30 49.01 -16.25 -26.49
CA SER A 30 48.89 -17.62 -26.96
C SER A 30 48.92 -18.57 -25.76
N THR A 31 47.77 -19.05 -25.31
CA THR A 31 47.70 -20.16 -24.34
C THR A 31 47.48 -21.46 -25.09
N SER A 32 48.55 -22.24 -25.14
CA SER A 32 48.62 -23.60 -25.66
C SER A 32 47.95 -24.57 -24.67
N CYS A 33 47.10 -25.45 -25.18
CA CYS A 33 46.58 -26.60 -24.43
C CYS A 33 47.69 -27.64 -24.23
N SER A 34 47.94 -28.03 -22.98
CA SER A 34 48.54 -29.32 -22.65
C SER A 34 47.82 -29.91 -21.44
N ARG A 35 47.34 -31.14 -21.61
CA ARG A 35 46.51 -31.92 -20.69
C ARG A 35 47.41 -32.56 -19.62
N GLN A 36 47.13 -32.31 -18.34
CA GLN A 36 47.74 -33.04 -17.23
C GLN A 36 46.63 -33.84 -16.53
N GLU A 37 46.79 -35.16 -16.48
CA GLU A 37 45.91 -36.06 -15.73
C GLU A 37 46.25 -35.97 -14.24
N GLU A 38 45.34 -35.42 -13.46
CA GLU A 38 45.37 -35.56 -12.01
C GLU A 38 44.19 -36.45 -11.59
N ARG A 39 44.52 -37.65 -11.10
CA ARG A 39 43.58 -38.57 -10.48
C ARG A 39 43.06 -37.94 -9.18
N LEU A 40 41.86 -37.36 -9.22
CA LEU A 40 41.11 -37.01 -8.03
C LEU A 40 40.19 -38.17 -7.61
N SER A 41 40.44 -38.66 -6.40
CA SER A 41 39.62 -39.62 -5.68
C SER A 41 38.16 -39.13 -5.60
N LEU A 42 37.23 -39.96 -6.09
CA LEU A 42 35.80 -39.76 -5.93
C LEU A 42 35.42 -39.88 -4.45
N LYS A 43 35.35 -38.75 -3.74
CA LYS A 43 34.47 -38.63 -2.59
C LYS A 43 33.06 -38.38 -3.10
N ASN A 44 32.14 -39.25 -2.68
CA ASN A 44 30.71 -39.17 -2.92
C ASN A 44 30.19 -37.76 -2.58
N GLN A 45 29.97 -36.93 -3.60
CA GLN A 45 29.11 -35.76 -3.46
C GLN A 45 27.67 -36.27 -3.60
N GLN A 46 27.06 -36.46 -2.44
CA GLN A 46 25.61 -36.52 -2.33
C GLN A 46 25.07 -35.24 -2.95
N ALA A 47 24.19 -35.38 -3.95
CA ALA A 47 23.56 -34.25 -4.62
C ALA A 47 22.99 -33.30 -3.55
N GLU A 48 23.50 -32.07 -3.52
CA GLU A 48 22.86 -30.99 -2.76
C GLU A 48 21.45 -30.85 -3.33
N GLY A 49 20.47 -31.28 -2.53
CA GLY A 49 19.08 -31.01 -2.79
C GLY A 49 18.85 -29.51 -2.96
N PRO A 50 17.74 -29.11 -3.57
CA PRO A 50 17.40 -27.70 -3.74
C PRO A 50 17.57 -26.99 -2.39
N ALA A 51 18.35 -25.90 -2.40
CA ALA A 51 18.52 -25.04 -1.24
C ALA A 51 17.15 -24.80 -0.61
N PRO A 52 17.02 -24.89 0.73
CA PRO A 52 15.74 -24.69 1.38
C PRO A 52 15.20 -23.33 0.93
N LYS A 53 14.01 -23.34 0.31
CA LYS A 53 13.28 -22.12 0.01
C LYS A 53 13.15 -21.38 1.33
N THR A 54 13.82 -20.25 1.46
CA THR A 54 13.63 -19.34 2.59
C THR A 54 12.15 -18.98 2.58
N GLU A 55 11.39 -19.51 3.56
CA GLU A 55 10.01 -19.07 3.76
C GLU A 55 10.01 -17.55 3.94
N ALA A 56 9.11 -16.85 3.26
CA ALA A 56 8.94 -15.42 3.48
C ALA A 56 8.59 -15.21 4.97
N THR A 57 9.52 -14.65 5.75
CA THR A 57 9.42 -14.40 7.19
C THR A 57 8.48 -13.22 7.53
N CYS A 58 7.43 -13.02 6.73
CA CYS A 58 6.64 -11.81 6.52
C CYS A 58 7.18 -10.92 5.38
N CYS A 59 6.35 -10.32 4.52
CA CYS A 59 4.87 -10.29 4.54
C CYS A 59 4.28 -10.61 3.16
N TRP A 60 3.11 -11.26 3.14
CA TRP A 60 2.36 -11.52 1.91
C TRP A 60 1.85 -10.21 1.29
N VAL A 61 1.31 -10.30 0.08
CA VAL A 61 0.62 -9.17 -0.59
C VAL A 61 -0.84 -9.52 -0.74
N ALA A 62 -1.73 -8.66 -0.26
CA ALA A 62 -3.17 -8.77 -0.47
C ALA A 62 -3.62 -7.85 -1.60
N ILE A 63 -4.47 -8.35 -2.48
CA ILE A 63 -5.06 -7.60 -3.60
C ILE A 63 -6.59 -7.58 -3.51
N THR A 64 -7.19 -6.52 -4.04
CA THR A 64 -8.64 -6.37 -4.19
C THR A 64 -9.05 -6.72 -5.62
N ASN A 65 -9.39 -7.98 -5.89
CA ASN A 65 -9.79 -8.44 -7.22
C ASN A 65 -11.27 -8.15 -7.50
N GLN A 66 -11.53 -7.13 -8.33
CA GLN A 66 -12.89 -6.69 -8.65
C GLN A 66 -13.57 -7.57 -9.71
N THR A 67 -12.82 -8.39 -10.47
CA THR A 67 -13.40 -9.30 -11.48
C THR A 67 -14.27 -10.37 -10.82
N ASN A 68 -13.78 -10.97 -9.74
CA ASN A 68 -14.45 -12.06 -9.02
C ASN A 68 -14.93 -11.65 -7.62
N GLN A 69 -14.80 -10.36 -7.28
CA GLN A 69 -15.20 -9.75 -6.02
C GLN A 69 -14.53 -10.42 -4.80
N GLN A 70 -13.25 -10.72 -4.89
CA GLN A 70 -12.50 -11.38 -3.82
C GLN A 70 -11.29 -10.57 -3.37
N ILE A 71 -10.95 -10.75 -2.09
CA ILE A 71 -9.62 -10.52 -1.59
C ILE A 71 -8.80 -11.77 -1.88
N GLU A 72 -7.60 -11.58 -2.41
CA GLU A 72 -6.66 -12.65 -2.72
C GLU A 72 -5.30 -12.29 -2.13
N VAL A 73 -4.64 -13.24 -1.49
CA VAL A 73 -3.36 -13.01 -0.81
C VAL A 73 -2.29 -13.93 -1.39
N TYR A 74 -1.18 -13.33 -1.78
CA TYR A 74 -0.10 -13.98 -2.50
C TYR A 74 1.22 -13.89 -1.74
N ASP A 75 2.04 -14.90 -1.94
CA ASP A 75 3.42 -14.90 -1.47
C ASP A 75 4.29 -14.15 -2.48
N PRO A 76 4.95 -13.03 -2.10
CA PRO A 76 5.82 -12.29 -3.01
C PRO A 76 6.99 -13.12 -3.54
N ALA A 77 7.42 -14.16 -2.82
CA ALA A 77 8.50 -15.05 -3.24
C ALA A 77 8.07 -15.99 -4.39
N ASP A 78 6.77 -16.22 -4.56
CA ASP A 78 6.24 -16.96 -5.70
C ASP A 78 6.20 -16.05 -6.94
N ALA A 79 6.96 -16.40 -7.98
CA ALA A 79 7.00 -15.65 -9.22
C ALA A 79 5.72 -15.76 -10.06
N ALA A 80 4.96 -16.85 -9.89
CA ALA A 80 3.86 -17.20 -10.78
C ALA A 80 2.55 -16.50 -10.43
N TRP A 81 2.26 -16.34 -9.13
CA TRP A 81 0.98 -15.78 -8.63
C TRP A 81 -0.27 -16.40 -9.29
N THR A 82 -0.20 -17.69 -9.62
CA THR A 82 -1.34 -18.44 -10.21
C THR A 82 -2.31 -18.95 -9.16
N THR A 83 -1.86 -19.13 -7.92
CA THR A 83 -2.68 -19.65 -6.83
C THR A 83 -2.49 -18.80 -5.57
N PRO A 84 -3.55 -18.14 -5.08
CA PRO A 84 -3.46 -17.38 -3.84
C PRO A 84 -3.22 -18.32 -2.65
N LYS A 85 -2.42 -17.85 -1.68
CA LYS A 85 -2.24 -18.50 -0.38
C LYS A 85 -3.50 -18.45 0.47
N TRP A 86 -4.34 -17.44 0.25
CA TRP A 86 -5.62 -17.29 0.91
C TRP A 86 -6.56 -16.42 0.07
N THR A 87 -7.86 -16.73 0.11
CA THR A 87 -8.89 -15.88 -0.48
C THR A 87 -10.00 -15.61 0.53
N TRP A 88 -10.70 -14.50 0.34
CA TRP A 88 -11.80 -14.14 1.21
C TRP A 88 -12.82 -13.24 0.51
N LYS A 89 -14.10 -13.46 0.82
CA LYS A 89 -15.23 -12.57 0.56
C LYS A 89 -16.35 -12.88 1.56
N PRO A 90 -17.29 -11.96 1.85
CA PRO A 90 -18.41 -12.25 2.75
C PRO A 90 -19.30 -13.36 2.18
N THR A 91 -19.68 -14.32 3.02
CA THR A 91 -20.60 -15.42 2.68
C THR A 91 -21.50 -15.77 3.87
N THR A 92 -22.60 -16.47 3.61
CA THR A 92 -23.49 -16.95 4.68
C THR A 92 -22.80 -17.92 5.64
N ALA A 93 -21.88 -18.75 5.13
CA ALA A 93 -21.04 -19.62 5.95
C ALA A 93 -20.10 -18.85 6.90
N LEU A 94 -19.77 -17.60 6.56
CA LEU A 94 -18.98 -16.69 7.40
C LEU A 94 -19.88 -15.76 8.23
N SER A 95 -21.15 -16.12 8.40
CA SER A 95 -22.16 -15.41 9.20
C SER A 95 -22.63 -14.06 8.61
N TYR A 96 -22.44 -13.84 7.31
CA TYR A 96 -23.01 -12.67 6.63
C TYR A 96 -24.44 -12.91 6.16
N ILE A 97 -25.25 -11.85 6.11
CA ILE A 97 -26.64 -11.88 5.69
C ILE A 97 -26.72 -11.57 4.19
N GLN A 98 -27.33 -12.47 3.41
CA GLN A 98 -27.38 -12.36 1.95
C GLN A 98 -28.03 -11.06 1.45
N SER A 99 -29.18 -10.71 2.02
CA SER A 99 -30.02 -9.60 1.53
C SER A 99 -29.48 -8.21 1.88
N SER A 100 -28.86 -8.06 3.05
CA SER A 100 -28.46 -6.76 3.60
C SER A 100 -26.95 -6.52 3.67
N GLU A 101 -26.11 -7.54 3.52
CA GLU A 101 -24.66 -7.42 3.67
C GLU A 101 -23.92 -7.93 2.44
N ILE A 102 -24.14 -9.18 2.02
CA ILE A 102 -23.43 -9.77 0.88
C ILE A 102 -23.76 -9.04 -0.42
N SER A 103 -25.02 -8.62 -0.59
CA SER A 103 -25.48 -7.82 -1.73
C SER A 103 -24.77 -6.47 -1.88
N LEU A 104 -24.07 -5.98 -0.85
CA LEU A 104 -23.33 -4.71 -0.86
C LEU A 104 -21.82 -4.90 -1.16
N TRP A 105 -21.36 -6.15 -1.24
CA TRP A 105 -19.98 -6.49 -1.59
C TRP A 105 -19.82 -6.67 -3.10
N GLU A 106 -19.76 -5.54 -3.82
CA GLU A 106 -19.77 -5.52 -5.29
C GLU A 106 -18.40 -5.13 -5.88
N THR A 107 -17.62 -4.33 -5.15
CA THR A 107 -16.38 -3.73 -5.68
C THR A 107 -15.39 -3.57 -4.53
N PRO A 108 -14.57 -4.60 -4.23
CA PRO A 108 -13.56 -4.51 -3.19
C PRO A 108 -12.58 -3.35 -3.45
N THR A 109 -12.31 -2.54 -2.42
CA THR A 109 -11.50 -1.32 -2.52
C THR A 109 -10.31 -1.25 -1.57
N ASP A 110 -10.36 -1.91 -0.41
CA ASP A 110 -9.23 -1.95 0.52
C ASP A 110 -9.26 -3.22 1.37
N ILE A 111 -8.07 -3.61 1.84
CA ILE A 111 -7.86 -4.72 2.76
C ILE A 111 -6.63 -4.44 3.61
N LYS A 112 -6.77 -4.67 4.91
CA LYS A 112 -5.66 -4.67 5.87
C LYS A 112 -5.84 -5.83 6.84
N VAL A 113 -4.73 -6.29 7.40
CA VAL A 113 -4.70 -7.15 8.58
C VAL A 113 -4.07 -6.38 9.73
N ARG A 114 -4.59 -6.59 10.94
CA ARG A 114 -4.12 -5.94 12.16
C ARG A 114 -4.08 -6.92 13.32
N ASN A 115 -3.10 -6.75 14.19
CA ASN A 115 -3.14 -7.31 15.53
C ASN A 115 -4.24 -6.62 16.34
N ASN A 116 -5.29 -7.37 16.67
CA ASN A 116 -6.35 -6.86 17.51
C ASN A 116 -7.03 -8.05 18.21
N THR A 117 -7.01 -8.02 19.54
CA THR A 117 -7.51 -9.09 20.41
C THR A 117 -8.80 -8.69 21.13
N VAL A 118 -9.39 -7.54 20.81
CA VAL A 118 -10.57 -7.02 21.51
C VAL A 118 -11.79 -7.91 21.25
N PHE A 119 -11.91 -8.44 20.04
CA PHE A 119 -12.96 -9.39 19.72
C PHE A 119 -12.64 -10.75 20.32
N ALA A 120 -13.64 -11.38 20.94
CA ALA A 120 -13.48 -12.70 21.52
C ALA A 120 -12.90 -13.69 20.49
N ASN A 121 -11.93 -14.49 20.94
CA ASN A 121 -11.29 -15.52 20.15
C ASN A 121 -10.55 -14.99 18.90
N THR A 122 -9.98 -13.80 18.98
CA THR A 122 -9.17 -13.21 17.90
C THR A 122 -7.75 -12.92 18.39
N ALA A 123 -6.78 -13.16 17.51
CA ALA A 123 -5.42 -12.62 17.64
C ALA A 123 -5.21 -11.51 16.61
N GLN A 124 -5.74 -11.72 15.40
CA GLN A 124 -5.73 -10.75 14.32
C GLN A 124 -7.08 -10.69 13.63
N VAL A 125 -7.35 -9.53 13.04
CA VAL A 125 -8.52 -9.28 12.22
C VAL A 125 -8.11 -8.74 10.87
N ILE A 126 -8.99 -8.89 9.88
CA ILE A 126 -8.95 -8.07 8.68
C ILE A 126 -9.97 -6.95 8.76
N THR A 127 -9.62 -5.79 8.22
CA THR A 127 -10.59 -4.75 7.83
C THR A 127 -10.67 -4.73 6.32
N ALA A 128 -11.88 -4.80 5.77
CA ALA A 128 -12.08 -4.81 4.33
C ALA A 128 -13.23 -3.87 3.93
N THR A 129 -13.07 -3.23 2.78
CA THR A 129 -14.14 -2.41 2.19
C THR A 129 -14.46 -2.85 0.78
N SER A 130 -15.76 -2.79 0.48
CA SER A 130 -16.31 -2.57 -0.86
C SER A 130 -16.97 -1.19 -0.84
N TYR A 131 -17.31 -0.60 -1.99
CA TYR A 131 -17.95 0.72 -2.03
C TYR A 131 -19.09 0.92 -1.02
N ARG A 132 -19.89 -0.13 -0.77
CA ARG A 132 -21.10 -0.07 0.06
C ARG A 132 -21.06 -0.98 1.29
N LEU A 133 -19.93 -1.64 1.57
CA LEU A 133 -19.80 -2.52 2.73
C LEU A 133 -18.44 -2.29 3.41
N ALA A 134 -18.46 -2.03 4.71
CA ALA A 134 -17.28 -2.09 5.57
C ALA A 134 -17.42 -3.29 6.51
N THR A 135 -16.34 -4.03 6.73
CA THR A 135 -16.39 -5.19 7.61
C THR A 135 -15.08 -5.47 8.33
N ILE A 136 -15.21 -6.00 9.55
CA ILE A 136 -14.14 -6.59 10.33
C ILE A 136 -14.42 -8.10 10.38
N ALA A 137 -13.42 -8.90 10.03
CA ALA A 137 -13.52 -10.36 10.09
C ALA A 137 -12.32 -10.97 10.80
N ARG A 138 -12.51 -12.11 11.46
CA ARG A 138 -11.43 -12.83 12.14
C ARG A 138 -10.39 -13.26 11.13
N TYR A 139 -9.11 -13.01 11.40
CA TYR A 139 -8.01 -13.54 10.58
C TYR A 139 -7.36 -14.75 11.26
N THR A 140 -6.91 -14.57 12.51
CA THR A 140 -6.35 -15.64 13.35
C THR A 140 -6.98 -15.63 14.74
N GLY A 141 -6.80 -16.72 15.49
CA GLY A 141 -7.41 -16.94 16.81
C GLY A 141 -8.15 -18.28 16.88
N THR A 142 -8.97 -18.46 17.91
CA THR A 142 -9.74 -19.68 18.15
C THR A 142 -11.12 -19.61 17.50
N GLY A 143 -11.20 -19.69 16.18
CA GLY A 143 -12.47 -19.68 15.45
C GLY A 143 -12.31 -19.74 13.94
N THR A 144 -13.41 -19.65 13.22
CA THR A 144 -13.40 -19.69 11.75
C THR A 144 -12.73 -18.42 11.19
N ARG A 145 -11.63 -18.60 10.46
CA ARG A 145 -10.96 -17.54 9.70
C ARG A 145 -11.91 -16.99 8.63
N GLY A 146 -11.99 -15.67 8.54
CA GLY A 146 -12.90 -14.93 7.68
C GLY A 146 -14.28 -14.68 8.26
N GLN A 147 -14.60 -15.21 9.45
CA GLN A 147 -15.92 -15.03 10.06
C GLN A 147 -16.17 -13.56 10.41
N LYS A 148 -17.39 -13.09 10.14
CA LYS A 148 -17.87 -11.74 10.48
C LYS A 148 -17.72 -11.47 11.99
N LEU A 149 -17.10 -10.34 12.32
CA LEU A 149 -17.04 -9.80 13.68
C LEU A 149 -17.87 -8.52 13.79
N TRP A 150 -17.79 -7.67 12.75
CA TRP A 150 -18.56 -6.44 12.64
C TRP A 150 -18.80 -6.13 11.17
N VAL A 151 -19.92 -5.50 10.85
CA VAL A 151 -20.25 -5.09 9.48
C VAL A 151 -21.13 -3.86 9.48
N MET A 152 -20.98 -3.00 8.47
CA MET A 152 -21.89 -1.91 8.16
C MET A 152 -22.12 -1.78 6.66
N GLY A 153 -23.39 -1.67 6.28
CA GLY A 153 -23.85 -1.40 4.92
C GLY A 153 -24.11 0.09 4.67
N PHE A 154 -23.93 0.51 3.43
CA PHE A 154 -24.07 1.91 3.00
C PHE A 154 -24.93 2.04 1.74
N ASN A 155 -25.50 3.24 1.56
CA ASN A 155 -26.26 3.59 0.36
C ASN A 155 -25.35 3.75 -0.87
N ASP A 156 -25.97 3.92 -2.03
CA ASP A 156 -25.31 4.07 -3.35
C ASP A 156 -24.53 5.38 -3.53
N THR A 157 -24.82 6.41 -2.71
CA THR A 157 -24.04 7.66 -2.68
C THR A 157 -22.69 7.52 -1.96
N THR A 158 -22.48 6.41 -1.23
CA THR A 158 -21.22 6.12 -0.55
C THR A 158 -20.26 5.37 -1.47
N ARG A 159 -19.00 5.81 -1.48
CA ARG A 159 -17.87 5.12 -2.13
C ARG A 159 -16.75 4.93 -1.12
N LEU A 160 -16.79 3.83 -0.38
CA LEU A 160 -15.73 3.50 0.58
C LEU A 160 -14.44 3.10 -0.14
N HIS A 161 -13.32 3.62 0.34
CA HIS A 161 -11.99 3.40 -0.23
C HIS A 161 -10.93 2.98 0.80
N ALA A 162 -11.23 3.12 2.08
CA ALA A 162 -10.43 2.59 3.16
C ALA A 162 -11.26 2.36 4.41
N MET A 163 -10.78 1.44 5.25
CA MET A 163 -11.20 1.27 6.63
C MET A 163 -9.95 1.12 7.49
N GLU A 164 -10.08 1.46 8.76
CA GLU A 164 -9.08 1.15 9.77
C GLU A 164 -9.77 0.77 11.07
N ILE A 165 -9.19 -0.18 11.79
CA ILE A 165 -9.60 -0.55 13.14
C ILE A 165 -8.73 0.21 14.14
N LEU A 166 -9.34 0.66 15.23
CA LEU A 166 -8.71 1.38 16.33
C LEU A 166 -8.37 0.40 17.47
N PRO A 167 -7.47 0.76 18.40
CA PRO A 167 -6.97 -0.16 19.42
C PRO A 167 -8.04 -0.82 20.29
N ASP A 168 -9.15 -0.12 20.55
CA ASP A 168 -10.28 -0.59 21.35
C ASP A 168 -11.32 -1.37 20.53
N GLY A 169 -11.00 -1.70 19.28
CA GLY A 169 -11.86 -2.42 18.35
C GLY A 169 -12.82 -1.55 17.57
N ASN A 170 -13.00 -0.26 17.94
CA ASN A 170 -13.80 0.67 17.14
C ASN A 170 -13.17 0.84 15.76
N SER A 171 -13.90 1.43 14.81
CA SER A 171 -13.38 1.53 13.45
C SER A 171 -13.69 2.85 12.79
N VAL A 172 -12.90 3.19 11.79
CA VAL A 172 -13.10 4.37 10.95
C VAL A 172 -13.19 3.92 9.51
N VAL A 173 -14.14 4.50 8.77
CA VAL A 173 -14.25 4.32 7.32
C VAL A 173 -14.00 5.64 6.62
N ALA A 174 -13.42 5.58 5.43
CA ALA A 174 -13.21 6.73 4.55
C ALA A 174 -14.03 6.55 3.26
N SER A 175 -14.86 7.55 2.97
CA SER A 175 -15.58 7.63 1.72
C SER A 175 -15.14 8.83 0.90
N ALA A 176 -14.92 8.59 -0.39
CA ALA A 176 -14.67 9.63 -1.37
C ALA A 176 -15.95 10.28 -1.90
N GLY A 177 -17.13 9.78 -1.50
CA GLY A 177 -18.43 10.15 -2.05
C GLY A 177 -18.61 9.70 -3.51
N ALA A 178 -19.83 9.85 -4.03
CA ALA A 178 -20.15 9.48 -5.41
C ALA A 178 -19.67 10.53 -6.43
N ALA A 179 -19.45 11.78 -6.00
CA ALA A 179 -18.93 12.85 -6.83
C ALA A 179 -18.05 13.81 -6.03
N TYR A 180 -17.06 14.42 -6.67
CA TYR A 180 -16.27 15.49 -6.06
C TYR A 180 -17.15 16.74 -5.77
N PRO A 181 -16.95 17.48 -4.66
CA PRO A 181 -15.99 17.30 -3.56
C PRO A 181 -16.57 16.54 -2.35
N GLN A 182 -17.50 15.62 -2.57
CA GLN A 182 -18.10 14.85 -1.48
C GLN A 182 -17.05 14.00 -0.77
N GLY A 183 -17.42 13.54 0.42
CA GLY A 183 -16.63 12.60 1.18
C GLY A 183 -16.72 12.84 2.68
N TYR A 184 -16.30 11.83 3.41
CA TYR A 184 -16.28 11.86 4.86
C TYR A 184 -15.32 10.81 5.40
N ILE A 185 -14.89 11.03 6.65
CA ILE A 185 -14.50 9.93 7.52
C ILE A 185 -15.57 9.77 8.60
N ARG A 186 -15.82 8.54 9.03
CA ARG A 186 -16.84 8.26 10.04
C ARG A 186 -16.31 7.19 10.98
N VAL A 187 -16.30 7.52 12.27
CA VAL A 187 -15.90 6.60 13.34
C VAL A 187 -17.13 5.90 13.90
N TYR A 188 -17.05 4.59 14.06
CA TYR A 188 -18.11 3.70 14.51
C TYR A 188 -17.76 3.05 15.83
N SER A 189 -18.77 2.91 16.69
CA SER A 189 -18.68 2.00 17.83
C SER A 189 -18.85 0.56 17.35
N SER A 190 -17.86 -0.29 17.55
CA SER A 190 -17.96 -1.74 17.32
C SER A 190 -18.32 -2.51 18.60
N SER A 191 -18.28 -1.84 19.75
CA SER A 191 -18.58 -2.43 21.06
C SER A 191 -20.10 -2.54 21.33
N GLN A 192 -20.94 -2.00 20.46
CA GLN A 192 -22.40 -2.11 20.57
C GLN A 192 -22.90 -3.33 19.78
N PRO A 193 -23.92 -4.07 20.24
CA PRO A 193 -24.49 -5.18 19.50
C PRO A 193 -25.34 -4.70 18.32
N SER A 194 -25.49 -5.53 17.29
CA SER A 194 -26.42 -5.27 16.19
C SER A 194 -27.85 -5.10 16.73
N PRO A 195 -28.66 -4.13 16.21
CA PRO A 195 -28.37 -3.21 15.10
C PRO A 195 -27.66 -1.90 15.51
N ASN A 196 -27.29 -1.75 16.78
CA ASN A 196 -26.69 -0.52 17.33
C ASN A 196 -25.23 -0.29 16.89
N HIS A 197 -24.70 -1.10 15.96
CA HIS A 197 -23.44 -0.85 15.24
C HIS A 197 -23.44 0.53 14.54
N GLY A 198 -24.62 1.11 14.34
CA GLY A 198 -24.79 2.44 13.75
C GLY A 198 -24.39 3.62 14.63
N VAL A 199 -24.01 3.45 15.90
CA VAL A 199 -23.51 4.58 16.71
C VAL A 199 -22.20 5.09 16.10
N ASN A 200 -22.22 6.33 15.61
CA ASN A 200 -21.11 6.89 14.87
C ASN A 200 -21.02 8.41 15.00
N THR A 201 -19.83 8.94 14.72
CA THR A 201 -19.60 10.36 14.50
C THR A 201 -18.97 10.57 13.13
N GLN A 202 -19.55 11.45 12.31
CA GLN A 202 -19.08 11.76 10.96
C GLN A 202 -18.36 13.11 10.89
N TYR A 203 -17.31 13.16 10.08
CA TYR A 203 -16.54 14.37 9.78
C TYR A 203 -16.48 14.54 8.27
N TYR A 204 -16.82 15.73 7.78
CA TYR A 204 -16.64 16.07 6.36
C TYR A 204 -15.15 15.97 5.98
N PHE A 205 -14.88 15.37 4.83
CA PHE A 205 -13.54 15.19 4.31
C PHE A 205 -13.60 15.18 2.79
N THR A 206 -12.87 16.08 2.13
CA THR A 206 -12.91 16.15 0.67
C THR A 206 -12.24 14.91 0.07
N SER A 207 -13.05 14.03 -0.54
CA SER A 207 -12.59 12.86 -1.26
C SER A 207 -11.67 11.94 -0.44
N ALA A 208 -12.15 11.43 0.71
CA ALA A 208 -11.33 10.57 1.58
C ALA A 208 -11.08 9.18 0.96
N HIS A 209 -9.81 8.78 0.87
CA HIS A 209 -9.36 7.54 0.23
C HIS A 209 -8.41 6.68 1.09
N GLY A 210 -7.76 7.28 2.09
CA GLY A 210 -6.79 6.60 2.94
C GLY A 210 -7.07 6.81 4.42
N LEU A 211 -6.87 5.76 5.20
CA LEU A 211 -6.87 5.79 6.67
C LEU A 211 -5.67 5.00 7.17
N LEU A 212 -5.11 5.41 8.29
CA LEU A 212 -4.05 4.68 8.96
C LEU A 212 -4.07 5.00 10.45
N TRP A 213 -4.16 3.96 11.27
CA TRP A 213 -3.87 4.09 12.68
C TRP A 213 -2.36 3.98 12.85
N ASP A 214 -1.79 5.01 13.48
CA ASP A 214 -0.38 5.07 13.80
C ASP A 214 -0.24 4.76 15.28
N GLN A 215 0.03 3.48 15.57
CA GLN A 215 0.19 2.99 16.93
C GLN A 215 1.38 3.65 17.63
N THR A 216 2.44 4.03 16.91
CA THR A 216 3.62 4.65 17.53
C THR A 216 3.26 6.02 18.11
N HIS A 217 2.48 6.81 17.36
CA HIS A 217 2.09 8.15 17.77
C HIS A 217 0.68 8.24 18.38
N GLN A 218 -0.05 7.13 18.48
CA GLN A 218 -1.42 7.03 19.03
C GLN A 218 -2.41 8.00 18.36
N VAL A 219 -2.36 8.06 17.02
CA VAL A 219 -3.19 8.98 16.22
C VAL A 219 -3.75 8.28 15.00
N LEU A 220 -4.86 8.81 14.50
CA LEU A 220 -5.41 8.42 13.21
C LEU A 220 -4.97 9.44 12.15
N TRP A 221 -4.39 8.93 11.07
CA TRP A 221 -4.15 9.68 9.85
C TRP A 221 -5.24 9.38 8.83
N ALA A 222 -5.69 10.42 8.14
CA ALA A 222 -6.68 10.32 7.06
C ALA A 222 -6.23 11.14 5.85
N LEU A 223 -6.37 10.54 4.66
CA LEU A 223 -5.94 11.11 3.39
C LEU A 223 -7.12 11.24 2.43
N GLY A 224 -7.17 12.38 1.75
CA GLY A 224 -8.01 12.65 0.59
C GLY A 224 -7.36 13.76 -0.24
N ASN A 225 -8.03 14.89 -0.44
CA ASN A 225 -7.36 16.08 -1.02
C ASN A 225 -6.46 16.84 -0.03
N GLU A 226 -6.42 16.38 1.21
CA GLU A 226 -5.63 16.89 2.32
C GLU A 226 -5.20 15.69 3.17
N LEU A 227 -4.12 15.85 3.94
CA LEU A 227 -3.73 14.90 4.96
C LEU A 227 -4.13 15.48 6.33
N ARG A 228 -4.87 14.73 7.14
CA ARG A 228 -5.28 15.16 8.47
C ARG A 228 -4.82 14.18 9.53
N LYS A 229 -4.41 14.73 10.67
CA LYS A 229 -4.05 14.03 11.90
C LYS A 229 -5.16 14.20 12.92
N TYR A 230 -5.64 13.11 13.47
CA TYR A 230 -6.69 13.10 14.48
C TYR A 230 -6.22 12.41 15.76
N GLY A 231 -6.52 13.02 16.90
CA GLY A 231 -6.56 12.33 18.18
C GLY A 231 -7.84 11.50 18.27
N TYR A 232 -7.80 10.42 19.04
CA TYR A 232 -8.95 9.54 19.24
C TYR A 232 -9.44 9.61 20.68
N ASN A 233 -10.74 9.85 20.88
CA ASN A 233 -11.38 9.94 22.20
C ASN A 233 -10.61 10.83 23.20
N THR A 234 -10.10 11.97 22.73
CA THR A 234 -9.39 12.93 23.59
C THR A 234 -10.34 13.57 24.60
N ALA A 235 -9.79 14.06 25.72
CA ALA A 235 -10.59 14.81 26.71
C ALA A 235 -11.33 16.01 26.09
N ARG A 236 -10.74 16.64 25.06
CA ARG A 236 -11.35 17.77 24.32
C ARG A 236 -12.66 17.39 23.63
N THR A 237 -12.76 16.18 23.07
CA THR A 237 -13.98 15.74 22.38
C THR A 237 -15.00 15.09 23.32
N GLY A 238 -14.53 14.59 24.47
CA GLY A 238 -15.33 13.75 25.37
C GLY A 238 -15.81 12.46 24.69
N GLY A 239 -15.07 11.97 23.70
CA GLY A 239 -15.35 10.70 23.04
C GLY A 239 -15.13 9.51 23.98
N THR A 240 -15.90 8.45 23.79
CA THR A 240 -15.78 7.20 24.55
C THR A 240 -15.81 6.01 23.61
N ILE A 241 -15.51 4.81 24.12
CA ILE A 241 -15.60 3.57 23.32
C ILE A 241 -17.02 3.38 22.74
N THR A 242 -18.04 3.74 23.51
CA THR A 242 -19.45 3.59 23.12
C THR A 242 -20.02 4.78 22.34
N ASN A 243 -19.33 5.93 22.34
CA ASN A 243 -19.67 7.12 21.57
C ASN A 243 -18.38 7.76 21.02
N PRO A 244 -17.74 7.11 20.03
CA PRO A 244 -16.40 7.47 19.65
C PRO A 244 -16.35 8.80 18.89
N LYS A 245 -15.29 9.56 19.14
CA LYS A 245 -15.04 10.85 18.50
C LYS A 245 -13.58 11.01 18.09
N LEU A 246 -13.39 11.75 17.02
CA LEU A 246 -12.09 12.15 16.50
C LEU A 246 -11.86 13.61 16.81
N ASP A 247 -10.61 13.92 17.10
CA ASP A 247 -10.16 15.24 17.49
C ASP A 247 -9.19 15.78 16.46
N LEU A 248 -9.61 16.73 15.61
CA LEU A 248 -8.73 17.25 14.56
C LEU A 248 -7.54 17.99 15.21
N LEU A 249 -6.34 17.45 15.03
CA LEU A 249 -5.11 18.01 15.59
C LEU A 249 -4.41 18.90 14.56
N VAL A 250 -4.24 18.39 13.34
CA VAL A 250 -3.51 19.08 12.27
C VAL A 250 -4.13 18.76 10.92
N THR A 251 -4.14 19.75 10.04
CA THR A 251 -4.44 19.58 8.61
C THR A 251 -3.27 20.06 7.77
N TYR A 252 -2.81 19.21 6.85
CA TYR A 252 -1.86 19.52 5.79
C TYR A 252 -2.67 19.71 4.49
N ASN A 253 -3.10 20.95 4.24
CA ASN A 253 -3.97 21.30 3.12
C ASN A 253 -3.27 21.26 1.75
N VAL A 254 -1.93 21.32 1.74
CA VAL A 254 -1.12 21.31 0.52
C VAL A 254 -0.42 19.97 0.43
N LEU A 255 -1.06 19.03 -0.25
CA LEU A 255 -0.39 17.83 -0.74
C LEU A 255 0.56 18.22 -1.90
N PRO A 256 1.64 17.47 -2.14
CA PRO A 256 2.53 17.72 -3.28
C PRO A 256 1.79 17.80 -4.63
N THR A 257 0.78 16.96 -4.81
CA THR A 257 -0.23 17.12 -5.88
C THR A 257 -1.62 16.68 -5.37
N ALA A 258 -2.67 17.08 -6.08
CA ALA A 258 -4.04 16.77 -5.69
C ALA A 258 -4.38 15.27 -5.75
N TRP A 259 -5.48 14.89 -5.10
CA TRP A 259 -6.08 13.55 -5.12
C TRP A 259 -5.24 12.47 -4.45
N GLY A 260 -5.20 12.46 -3.12
CA GLY A 260 -4.63 11.34 -2.38
C GLY A 260 -5.41 10.04 -2.61
N HIS A 261 -4.73 8.92 -2.94
CA HIS A 261 -5.37 7.62 -3.22
C HIS A 261 -5.10 6.56 -2.16
N ASP A 262 -3.90 6.57 -1.56
CA ASP A 262 -3.55 5.59 -0.56
C ASP A 262 -2.58 6.14 0.49
N LEU A 263 -2.66 5.55 1.68
CA LEU A 263 -1.87 5.89 2.86
C LEU A 263 -1.41 4.59 3.54
N SER A 264 -0.13 4.54 3.92
CA SER A 264 0.44 3.46 4.72
C SER A 264 1.58 3.99 5.60
N ALA A 265 1.93 3.25 6.63
CA ALA A 265 3.14 3.51 7.39
C ALA A 265 4.36 3.01 6.63
N ASP A 266 5.53 3.59 6.93
CA ASP A 266 6.79 2.90 6.70
C ASP A 266 7.14 2.06 7.95
N PRO A 267 7.07 0.71 7.89
CA PRO A 267 7.41 -0.14 9.02
C PRO A 267 8.90 -0.08 9.39
N ASN A 268 9.76 0.48 8.54
CA ASN A 268 11.19 0.61 8.78
C ASN A 268 11.57 1.99 9.33
N ASN A 269 10.65 2.96 9.33
CA ASN A 269 10.87 4.29 9.87
C ASN A 269 9.57 4.88 10.43
N SER A 270 9.47 4.93 11.76
CA SER A 270 8.27 5.43 12.43
C SER A 270 7.99 6.92 12.18
N ASP A 271 8.96 7.71 11.72
CA ASP A 271 8.75 9.12 11.36
C ASP A 271 8.16 9.30 9.94
N GLN A 272 7.90 8.21 9.22
CA GLN A 272 7.49 8.26 7.82
C GLN A 272 6.13 7.61 7.57
N LEU A 273 5.31 8.32 6.80
CA LEU A 273 4.15 7.77 6.12
C LEU A 273 4.41 7.73 4.61
N LEU A 274 3.92 6.69 3.96
CA LEU A 274 3.90 6.58 2.50
C LEU A 274 2.51 6.95 2.01
N LEU A 275 2.44 7.79 1.00
CA LEU A 275 1.17 8.19 0.39
C LEU A 275 1.28 8.36 -1.12
N THR A 276 0.17 8.19 -1.82
CA THR A 276 0.09 8.41 -3.26
C THR A 276 -0.91 9.51 -3.57
N THR A 277 -0.63 10.24 -4.64
CA THR A 277 -1.53 11.24 -5.22
C THR A 277 -1.63 11.03 -6.74
N ASN A 278 -2.38 11.84 -7.48
CA ASN A 278 -2.39 11.73 -8.95
C ASN A 278 -0.99 11.92 -9.56
N GLY A 279 -0.18 12.81 -8.99
CA GLY A 279 1.12 13.16 -9.54
C GLY A 279 2.31 12.38 -9.00
N GLY A 280 2.12 11.41 -8.10
CA GLY A 280 3.28 10.70 -7.57
C GLY A 280 3.06 9.89 -6.31
N VAL A 281 4.14 9.22 -5.89
CA VAL A 281 4.34 8.61 -4.58
C VAL A 281 5.16 9.56 -3.72
N TYR A 282 4.85 9.66 -2.43
CA TYR A 282 5.50 10.60 -1.53
C TYR A 282 5.72 9.97 -0.16
N ILE A 283 6.80 10.42 0.47
CA ILE A 283 7.12 10.18 1.87
C ILE A 283 6.72 11.45 2.62
N PHE A 284 5.87 11.30 3.63
CA PHE A 284 5.56 12.36 4.56
C PHE A 284 6.33 12.15 5.86
N HIS A 285 7.12 13.15 6.25
CA HIS A 285 7.94 13.14 7.46
C HIS A 285 7.13 13.76 8.60
N ILE A 286 6.77 12.96 9.59
CA ILE A 286 5.84 13.31 10.66
C ILE A 286 6.41 14.43 11.54
N SER A 287 7.70 14.35 11.88
CA SER A 287 8.40 15.29 12.76
C SER A 287 8.47 16.71 12.19
N THR A 288 8.65 16.84 10.88
CA THR A 288 8.79 18.13 10.20
C THR A 288 7.50 18.60 9.52
N GLY A 289 6.54 17.69 9.29
CA GLY A 289 5.32 17.99 8.55
C GLY A 289 5.55 18.26 7.06
N THR A 290 6.62 17.70 6.48
CA THR A 290 7.02 17.95 5.09
C THR A 290 6.94 16.70 4.22
N PHE A 291 6.87 16.89 2.90
CA PHE A 291 6.85 15.80 1.93
C PHE A 291 8.16 15.74 1.14
N SER A 292 8.59 14.53 0.78
CA SER A 292 9.57 14.28 -0.26
C SER A 292 9.02 13.29 -1.29
N SER A 293 9.43 13.41 -2.54
CA SER A 293 9.11 12.41 -3.56
C SER A 293 9.77 11.07 -3.23
N MET A 294 9.12 9.98 -3.61
CA MET A 294 9.79 8.68 -3.67
C MET A 294 10.91 8.74 -4.71
N PRO A 295 12.09 8.15 -4.47
CA PRO A 295 13.16 8.15 -5.46
C PRO A 295 12.87 7.21 -6.62
N GLY A 296 13.67 7.34 -7.68
CA GLY A 296 13.81 6.32 -8.72
C GLY A 296 12.53 5.99 -9.49
N ALA A 297 12.40 4.72 -9.86
CA ALA A 297 11.31 4.21 -10.67
C ALA A 297 9.98 4.07 -9.91
N ALA A 298 10.01 4.13 -8.57
CA ALA A 298 8.82 4.13 -7.73
C ALA A 298 8.05 5.47 -7.75
N GLN A 299 8.62 6.55 -8.31
CA GLN A 299 7.92 7.82 -8.49
C GLN A 299 6.91 7.77 -9.66
N GLN A 300 5.85 7.00 -9.51
CA GLN A 300 4.84 6.79 -10.55
C GLN A 300 3.59 7.66 -10.32
N THR A 301 2.93 8.06 -11.41
CA THR A 301 1.66 8.80 -11.36
C THR A 301 0.47 7.85 -11.24
N PHE A 302 -0.65 8.34 -10.70
CA PHE A 302 -1.93 7.61 -10.58
C PHE A 302 -1.87 6.30 -9.78
N VAL A 303 -0.84 6.10 -8.96
CA VAL A 303 -0.67 4.93 -8.10
C VAL A 303 -1.86 4.83 -7.13
N LYS A 304 -2.53 3.66 -7.14
CA LYS A 304 -3.74 3.40 -6.34
C LYS A 304 -3.46 2.78 -4.99
N ALA A 305 -2.30 2.16 -4.82
CA ALA A 305 -1.85 1.66 -3.53
C ALA A 305 -0.34 1.74 -3.40
N VAL A 306 0.14 2.06 -2.20
CA VAL A 306 1.55 1.97 -1.82
C VAL A 306 1.67 1.39 -0.41
N SER A 307 2.66 0.54 -0.20
CA SER A 307 3.05 0.04 1.11
C SER A 307 4.49 -0.46 1.08
N SER A 308 5.10 -0.66 2.25
CA SER A 308 6.41 -1.30 2.36
C SER A 308 6.33 -2.59 3.17
N GLN A 309 7.15 -3.57 2.80
CA GLN A 309 7.34 -4.81 3.54
C GLN A 309 8.39 -4.62 4.64
N PRO A 310 8.08 -4.96 5.91
CA PRO A 310 9.03 -4.83 7.02
C PRO A 310 10.26 -5.70 6.78
N GLY A 311 11.44 -5.16 7.09
CA GLY A 311 12.72 -5.87 7.05
C GLY A 311 13.22 -6.26 5.65
N GLN A 312 12.40 -6.13 4.60
CA GLN A 312 12.79 -6.47 3.22
C GLN A 312 13.21 -5.25 2.39
N ASN A 313 12.99 -4.02 2.88
CA ASN A 313 13.24 -2.79 2.13
C ASN A 313 12.58 -2.82 0.73
N THR A 314 11.35 -3.37 0.66
CA THR A 314 10.59 -3.54 -0.57
C THR A 314 9.32 -2.70 -0.52
N LEU A 315 9.07 -1.88 -1.54
CA LEU A 315 7.80 -1.22 -1.79
C LEU A 315 6.91 -2.10 -2.67
N VAL A 316 5.61 -1.99 -2.45
CA VAL A 316 4.57 -2.66 -3.22
C VAL A 316 3.62 -1.59 -3.75
N GLU A 317 3.40 -1.57 -5.06
CA GLU A 317 2.52 -0.60 -5.72
C GLU A 317 1.55 -1.25 -6.72
N THR A 318 0.35 -0.68 -6.83
CA THR A 318 -0.57 -0.93 -7.95
C THR A 318 -0.85 0.34 -8.72
N ILE A 319 -0.70 0.25 -10.05
CA ILE A 319 -0.82 1.37 -10.98
C ILE A 319 -1.83 0.96 -12.06
N PRO A 320 -2.87 1.78 -12.34
CA PRO A 320 -3.84 1.45 -13.37
C PRO A 320 -3.20 1.21 -14.74
N SER A 321 -3.76 0.28 -15.49
CA SER A 321 -3.25 -0.11 -16.80
C SER A 321 -4.39 -0.41 -17.77
N THR A 322 -4.20 -0.06 -19.03
CA THR A 322 -5.13 -0.44 -20.12
C THR A 322 -5.15 -1.95 -20.37
N GLY A 323 -4.19 -2.70 -19.82
CA GLY A 323 -4.18 -4.16 -19.82
C GLY A 323 -5.09 -4.80 -18.78
N CYS A 324 -5.79 -4.02 -17.94
CA CYS A 324 -6.77 -4.55 -17.01
C CYS A 324 -7.97 -5.17 -17.77
N PRO A 325 -8.45 -6.37 -17.39
CA PRO A 325 -9.60 -7.02 -18.03
C PRO A 325 -10.92 -6.23 -17.97
N ALA A 326 -11.05 -5.32 -17.01
CA ALA A 326 -12.22 -4.45 -16.89
C ALA A 326 -12.09 -3.14 -17.69
N TYR A 327 -10.97 -2.90 -18.36
CA TYR A 327 -10.80 -1.75 -19.25
C TYR A 327 -11.62 -1.91 -20.54
N PRO A 328 -12.24 -0.85 -21.10
CA PRO A 328 -12.23 0.54 -20.63
C PRO A 328 -13.34 0.89 -19.62
N ALA A 329 -14.21 -0.05 -19.25
CA ALA A 329 -15.29 0.20 -18.30
C ALA A 329 -14.80 0.60 -16.90
N ASN A 330 -13.60 0.12 -16.53
CA ASN A 330 -12.87 0.53 -15.34
C ASN A 330 -11.44 0.94 -15.75
N THR A 331 -11.12 2.22 -15.59
CA THR A 331 -9.81 2.79 -15.90
C THR A 331 -8.89 2.90 -14.67
N TRP A 332 -9.34 2.38 -13.52
CA TRP A 332 -8.65 2.49 -12.24
C TRP A 332 -8.06 1.17 -11.75
N CYS A 333 -7.98 0.18 -12.62
CA CYS A 333 -7.53 -1.17 -12.27
C CYS A 333 -6.29 -1.61 -13.05
N THR A 334 -5.67 -2.68 -12.58
CA THR A 334 -4.53 -3.36 -13.21
C THR A 334 -4.58 -4.85 -12.94
N SER A 335 -3.76 -5.64 -13.62
CA SER A 335 -3.51 -7.05 -13.26
C SER A 335 -2.14 -7.25 -12.63
N VAL A 336 -1.39 -6.16 -12.41
CA VAL A 336 0.02 -6.19 -12.04
C VAL A 336 0.23 -5.51 -10.68
N VAL A 337 1.01 -6.17 -9.82
CA VAL A 337 1.61 -5.57 -8.63
C VAL A 337 3.10 -5.37 -8.90
N ASN A 338 3.60 -4.16 -8.64
CA ASN A 338 4.99 -3.79 -8.87
C ASN A 338 5.77 -3.76 -7.55
N PHE A 339 7.04 -4.12 -7.61
CA PHE A 339 7.96 -4.13 -6.48
C PHE A 339 9.15 -3.23 -6.77
N TYR A 340 9.53 -2.45 -5.76
CA TYR A 340 10.68 -1.55 -5.82
C TYR A 340 11.52 -1.68 -4.55
N ASN A 341 12.79 -1.30 -4.60
CA ASN A 341 13.58 -1.07 -3.40
C ASN A 341 13.08 0.20 -2.71
N ALA A 342 12.77 0.16 -1.41
CA ALA A 342 12.17 1.31 -0.72
C ALA A 342 13.13 2.49 -0.52
N ALA A 343 14.43 2.21 -0.38
CA ALA A 343 15.44 3.26 -0.21
C ALA A 343 15.85 3.95 -1.52
N THR A 344 15.97 3.21 -2.62
CA THR A 344 16.46 3.74 -3.91
C THR A 344 15.36 3.96 -4.94
N GLY A 345 14.20 3.35 -4.74
CA GLY A 345 13.09 3.33 -5.69
C GLY A 345 13.40 2.54 -6.97
N ALA A 346 14.50 1.79 -7.02
CA ALA A 346 14.82 0.95 -8.16
C ALA A 346 13.80 -0.18 -8.31
N ALA A 347 13.32 -0.43 -9.52
CA ALA A 347 12.42 -1.55 -9.79
C ALA A 347 13.12 -2.89 -9.49
N THR A 348 12.47 -3.73 -8.69
CA THR A 348 12.97 -5.06 -8.31
C THR A 348 12.17 -6.18 -8.95
N GLY A 349 10.95 -5.89 -9.43
CA GLY A 349 10.17 -6.82 -10.25
C GLY A 349 8.68 -6.50 -10.25
N SER A 350 7.90 -7.40 -10.80
CA SER A 350 6.44 -7.35 -10.75
C SER A 350 5.85 -8.76 -10.70
N ARG A 351 4.55 -8.83 -10.39
CA ARG A 351 3.76 -10.04 -10.41
C ARG A 351 2.43 -9.76 -11.08
N THR A 352 1.97 -10.71 -11.89
CA THR A 352 0.72 -10.58 -12.65
C THR A 352 -0.28 -11.62 -12.19
N VAL A 353 -1.49 -11.20 -11.84
CA VAL A 353 -2.62 -12.10 -11.61
C VAL A 353 -3.51 -12.07 -12.86
N SER A 354 -3.36 -13.10 -13.71
CA SER A 354 -4.10 -13.18 -14.97
C SER A 354 -5.61 -13.11 -14.75
N GLY A 355 -6.29 -12.22 -15.47
CA GLY A 355 -7.74 -12.03 -15.37
C GLY A 355 -8.21 -11.18 -14.18
N ALA A 356 -7.30 -10.71 -13.31
CA ALA A 356 -7.67 -9.87 -12.18
C ALA A 356 -7.81 -8.40 -12.57
N ALA A 357 -8.85 -7.75 -12.03
CA ALA A 357 -9.00 -6.30 -12.02
C ALA A 357 -8.69 -5.78 -10.61
N ILE A 358 -7.42 -5.52 -10.35
CA ILE A 358 -6.87 -5.09 -9.06
C ILE A 358 -7.01 -3.57 -8.94
N TYR A 359 -7.68 -3.11 -7.89
CA TYR A 359 -7.71 -1.69 -7.52
C TYR A 359 -6.55 -1.34 -6.56
N LYS A 360 -6.49 -1.98 -5.39
CA LYS A 360 -5.35 -1.89 -4.45
C LYS A 360 -4.65 -3.23 -4.28
N GLY A 361 -3.32 -3.18 -4.23
CA GLY A 361 -2.45 -4.28 -3.83
C GLY A 361 -1.44 -3.79 -2.80
N LYS A 362 -1.48 -4.35 -1.59
CA LYS A 362 -0.72 -3.85 -0.44
C LYS A 362 -0.07 -4.99 0.34
N THR A 363 1.00 -4.64 1.04
CA THR A 363 1.61 -5.49 2.05
C THR A 363 0.55 -5.93 3.05
N PHE A 364 0.44 -7.23 3.23
CA PHE A 364 -0.45 -7.89 4.15
C PHE A 364 0.38 -8.35 5.36
N ASP A 365 0.72 -7.37 6.20
CA ASP A 365 1.54 -7.55 7.38
C ASP A 365 0.67 -7.73 8.64
N PRO A 366 0.53 -8.96 9.15
CA PRO A 366 -0.25 -9.20 10.34
C PRO A 366 0.42 -8.68 11.62
N ASN A 367 1.69 -8.29 11.58
CA ASN A 367 2.43 -7.75 12.73
C ASN A 367 2.25 -6.24 12.91
N TYR A 368 1.61 -5.56 11.96
CA TYR A 368 1.26 -4.15 12.10
C TYR A 368 0.08 -3.96 13.08
N TYR A 369 0.20 -2.98 13.97
CA TYR A 369 -0.69 -2.75 15.13
C TYR A 369 -1.82 -1.76 14.83
#